data_AF-A0A9X8VLE2-F1
#
_entry.id   AF-A0A9X8VLE2-F1
#
_cell.length_a   1.000
_cell.length_b   1.000
_cell.length_c   1.000
_cell.angle_alpha   90.00
_cell.angle_beta   90.00
_cell.angle_gamma   90.00
#
_symmetry.space_group_name_H-M   'P 1'
#
loop_
_entity.id
_entity.type
_entity.pdbx_description
1 polymer ?
#
loop_
_entity_poly.entity_id
_entity_poly.type
_entity_poly.pdbx_seq_one_letter_code
_entity_poly.pdbx_strand_id
1 'polypeptide(L)'
;MFIGFDYGTANCSVAVMRDHGPELLTLENNAPYLPSMLCAPTREAVSECLHRHWQIPTGSEENQQLLRRAISYNREEDIPVNG
;
A
#
# COMPACT_ATOMS: atom_id res chain seq x y z
N MET A 1 -5.78 19.67 -9.81
CA MET A 1 -4.80 19.57 -8.71
C MET A 1 -3.67 18.67 -9.19
N PHE A 2 -2.43 19.15 -9.19
CA PHE A 2 -1.26 18.36 -9.57
C PHE A 2 -0.48 17.97 -8.32
N ILE A 3 -0.02 16.72 -8.30
CA ILE A 3 0.81 16.19 -7.21
C ILE A 3 2.11 15.61 -7.78
N GLY A 4 3.19 15.77 -7.04
CA GLY A 4 4.43 15.02 -7.22
C GLY A 4 4.52 13.97 -6.13
N PHE A 5 4.89 12.74 -6.52
CA PHE A 5 5.07 11.64 -5.58
C PHE A 5 6.46 11.05 -5.79
N ASP A 6 7.27 11.08 -4.75
CA ASP A 6 8.60 10.45 -4.73
C ASP A 6 8.47 9.09 -4.05
N TYR A 7 8.76 8.02 -4.80
CA TYR A 7 8.76 6.65 -4.31
C TYR A 7 10.20 6.17 -4.07
N GLY A 8 10.82 6.73 -3.04
CA GLY A 8 12.18 6.36 -2.64
C GLY A 8 12.23 4.97 -2.01
N THR A 9 13.41 4.34 -2.05
CA THR A 9 13.63 3.02 -1.42
C THR A 9 13.47 3.04 0.09
N ALA A 10 13.86 4.15 0.74
CA ALA A 10 13.80 4.28 2.20
C ALA A 10 12.60 5.10 2.67
N ASN A 11 12.29 6.20 1.97
CA ASN A 11 11.19 7.09 2.30
C ASN A 11 10.46 7.55 1.04
N CYS A 12 9.16 7.73 1.17
CA CYS A 12 8.30 8.41 0.22
C CYS A 12 8.02 9.84 0.68
N SER A 13 7.72 10.72 -0.28
CA SER A 13 7.21 12.06 0.01
C SER A 13 6.19 12.50 -1.05
N VAL A 14 5.31 13.43 -0.68
CA VAL A 14 4.28 13.96 -1.57
C VAL A 14 4.33 15.48 -1.58
N ALA A 15 4.36 16.08 -2.76
CA ALA A 15 4.18 17.51 -2.94
C ALA A 15 2.90 17.79 -3.73
N VAL A 16 2.25 18.91 -3.43
CA VAL A 16 1.09 19.41 -4.17
C VAL A 16 1.42 20.77 -4.74
N MET A 17 0.92 21.09 -5.93
CA MET A 17 1.01 22.46 -6.46
C MET A 17 -0.06 23.33 -5.78
N ARG A 18 0.37 24.35 -5.03
CA ARG A 18 -0.49 25.41 -4.47
C ARG A 18 0.05 26.77 -4.85
N ASP A 19 -0.85 27.68 -5.21
CA ASP A 19 -0.58 29.08 -5.55
C ASP A 19 0.75 29.32 -6.30
N HIS A 20 1.83 29.51 -5.55
CA HIS A 20 3.13 29.96 -5.99
C HIS A 20 4.18 28.84 -6.21
N GLY A 21 3.83 27.56 -6.02
CA GLY A 21 4.77 26.48 -6.26
C GLY A 21 4.40 25.11 -5.66
N PRO A 22 5.33 24.15 -5.75
CA PRO A 22 5.19 22.86 -5.06
C PRO A 22 5.37 23.04 -3.55
N GLU A 23 4.45 22.48 -2.77
CA GLU A 23 4.50 22.44 -1.32
C GLU A 23 4.51 20.97 -0.86
N LEU A 24 5.47 20.59 0.00
CA LEU A 24 5.52 19.26 0.61
C LEU A 24 4.39 19.09 1.62
N LEU A 25 3.65 17.99 1.50
CA LEU A 25 2.65 17.60 2.47
C LEU A 25 3.31 17.03 3.71
N THR A 26 2.78 17.42 4.88
CA THR A 26 3.10 16.73 6.13
C THR A 26 2.38 15.38 6.14
N LEU A 27 3.13 14.31 6.38
CA LEU A 27 2.65 12.92 6.35
C LEU A 27 2.66 12.35 7.77
N GLU A 28 3.67 11.58 8.13
CA GLU A 28 3.79 10.91 9.42
C GLU A 28 4.60 11.75 10.41
N ASN A 29 4.23 11.73 11.69
CA ASN A 29 5.01 12.34 12.78
C ASN A 29 5.35 13.84 12.57
N ASN A 30 4.45 14.59 11.93
CA ASN A 30 4.67 16.00 11.56
C ASN A 30 5.88 16.23 10.63
N ALA A 31 6.34 15.19 9.92
CA ALA A 31 7.41 15.26 8.92
C ALA A 31 6.84 15.04 7.50
N PRO A 32 7.52 15.52 6.45
CA PRO A 32 7.07 15.33 5.07
C PRO A 32 7.44 13.95 4.48
N TYR A 33 7.92 13.03 5.32
CA TYR A 33 8.41 11.73 4.90
C TYR A 33 7.53 10.62 5.47
N LEU A 34 7.29 9.61 4.65
CA LEU A 34 6.67 8.36 5.05
C LEU A 34 7.68 7.23 4.80
N PRO A 35 8.00 6.37 5.76
CA PRO A 35 8.88 5.22 5.51
C PRO A 35 8.33 4.33 4.39
N SER A 36 9.20 3.88 3.49
CA SER A 36 8.84 2.97 2.38
C SER A 36 8.75 1.53 2.85
N MET A 37 8.02 1.31 3.94
CA MET A 37 7.90 0.01 4.61
C MET A 37 6.43 -0.27 4.93
N LEU A 38 6.03 -1.53 4.78
CA LEU A 38 4.74 -2.04 5.20
C LEU A 38 4.98 -3.17 6.20
N CYS A 39 4.27 -3.15 7.32
CA CYS A 39 4.27 -4.24 8.29
C CYS A 39 3.01 -5.08 8.12
N ALA A 40 3.18 -6.40 7.98
CA ALA A 40 2.10 -7.37 7.92
C ALA A 40 2.61 -8.71 8.49
N PRO A 41 1.71 -9.60 8.96
CA PRO A 41 2.12 -10.92 9.45
C PRO A 41 2.91 -11.71 8.41
N THR A 42 2.48 -11.65 7.16
CA THR A 42 3.14 -12.23 5.97
C THR A 42 2.89 -11.34 4.76
N ARG A 43 3.60 -11.63 3.66
CA ARG A 43 3.44 -10.91 2.40
C ARG A 43 2.10 -11.24 1.74
N GLU A 44 1.62 -12.47 1.92
CA GLU A 44 0.36 -12.99 1.42
C GLU A 44 -0.85 -12.34 2.13
N ALA A 45 -0.72 -12.02 3.42
CA ALA A 45 -1.75 -11.28 4.16
C ALA A 45 -2.07 -9.94 3.50
N VAL A 46 -1.07 -9.27 2.91
CA VAL A 46 -1.25 -7.98 2.21
C VAL A 46 -2.19 -8.13 1.02
N SER A 47 -1.94 -9.10 0.13
CA SER A 47 -2.74 -9.30 -1.09
C SER A 47 -4.21 -9.57 -0.78
N GLU A 48 -4.47 -10.45 0.19
CA GLU A 48 -5.84 -10.75 0.61
C GLU A 48 -6.51 -9.55 1.30
N CYS A 49 -5.78 -8.82 2.14
CA CYS A 49 -6.28 -7.63 2.82
C CYS A 49 -6.70 -6.53 1.85
N LEU A 50 -5.85 -6.23 0.85
CA LEU A 50 -6.14 -5.29 -0.25
C LEU A 50 -7.41 -5.65 -1.01
N HIS A 51 -7.61 -6.94 -1.28
CA HIS A 51 -8.80 -7.42 -1.97
C HIS A 51 -10.06 -7.37 -1.08
N ARG A 52 -9.97 -7.89 0.14
CA ARG A 52 -11.13 -8.10 1.02
C ARG A 52 -11.66 -6.80 1.59
N HIS A 53 -10.77 -5.93 2.07
CA HIS A 53 -11.13 -4.73 2.83
C HIS A 53 -11.19 -3.48 1.98
N TRP A 54 -10.29 -3.35 1.01
CA TRP A 54 -10.22 -2.19 0.13
C TRP A 54 -10.77 -2.43 -1.26
N GLN A 55 -11.24 -3.66 -1.55
CA GLN A 55 -11.89 -4.03 -2.82
C GLN A 55 -11.05 -3.66 -4.05
N ILE A 56 -9.71 -3.71 -3.89
CA ILE A 56 -8.81 -3.38 -4.99
C ILE A 56 -8.93 -4.48 -6.06
N PRO A 57 -9.25 -4.12 -7.32
CA PRO A 57 -9.34 -5.09 -8.40
C PRO A 57 -7.96 -5.64 -8.71
N THR A 58 -7.87 -6.94 -9.01
CA THR A 58 -6.59 -7.59 -9.36
C THR A 58 -6.02 -7.07 -10.68
N GLY A 59 -6.87 -6.60 -11.60
CA GLY A 59 -6.46 -5.94 -12.85
C GLY A 59 -5.82 -6.85 -13.91
N SER A 60 -5.42 -8.07 -13.56
CA SER A 60 -4.91 -9.08 -14.49
C SER A 60 -5.19 -10.51 -14.01
N GLU A 61 -5.02 -11.48 -14.90
CA GLU A 61 -5.15 -12.91 -14.55
C GLU A 61 -4.02 -13.37 -13.63
N GLU A 62 -2.80 -12.89 -13.84
CA GLU A 62 -1.65 -13.20 -12.98
C GLU A 62 -1.88 -12.74 -11.54
N ASN A 63 -2.39 -11.52 -11.37
CA ASN A 63 -2.73 -10.99 -10.05
C ASN A 63 -3.91 -11.73 -9.41
N GLN A 64 -4.85 -12.24 -10.22
CA GLN A 64 -5.91 -13.09 -9.71
C GLN A 64 -5.37 -14.44 -9.21
N GLN A 65 -4.40 -15.04 -9.90
CA GLN A 65 -3.73 -16.25 -9.45
C GLN A 65 -2.91 -16.00 -8.18
N LEU A 66 -2.21 -14.86 -8.07
CA LEU A 66 -1.50 -14.45 -6.85
C LEU A 66 -2.45 -14.32 -5.66
N LEU A 67 -3.59 -13.65 -5.86
CA LEU A 67 -4.60 -13.51 -4.81
C LEU A 67 -5.14 -14.87 -4.34
N ARG A 68 -5.44 -15.79 -5.27
CA ARG A 68 -5.90 -17.15 -4.91
C ARG A 68 -4.87 -17.90 -4.08
N ARG A 69 -3.59 -17.79 -4.42
CA ARG A 69 -2.49 -18.39 -3.64
C ARG A 69 -2.39 -17.77 -2.25
N ALA A 70 -2.49 -16.44 -2.16
CA ALA A 70 -2.44 -15.72 -0.89
C ALA A 70 -3.59 -16.15 0.04
N ILE A 71 -4.82 -16.26 -0.47
CA ILE A 71 -5.99 -16.72 0.31
C ILE A 71 -5.78 -18.15 0.81
N SER A 72 -5.26 -19.06 -0.03
CA SER A 72 -5.01 -20.45 0.39
C SER A 72 -3.95 -20.49 1.50
N TYR A 73 -2.83 -19.78 1.30
CA TYR A 73 -1.73 -19.73 2.24
C TYR A 73 -2.15 -19.15 3.60
N ASN A 74 -2.84 -18.00 3.61
CA ASN A 74 -3.29 -17.40 4.85
C ASN A 74 -4.24 -18.32 5.62
N ARG A 75 -5.11 -19.07 4.93
CA ARG A 75 -5.99 -20.06 5.54
C ARG A 75 -5.21 -21.27 6.09
N GLU A 76 -4.22 -21.76 5.36
CA GLU A 76 -3.39 -22.91 5.77
C GLU A 76 -2.53 -22.59 7.00
N GLU A 77 -2.00 -21.38 7.08
CA GLU A 77 -1.16 -20.90 8.18
C GLU A 77 -1.95 -20.24 9.33
N ASP A 78 -3.29 -20.31 9.28
CA ASP A 78 -4.20 -19.70 10.27
C ASP A 78 -3.92 -18.20 10.52
N ILE A 79 -3.58 -17.47 9.45
CA ILE A 79 -3.30 -16.04 9.49
C ILE A 79 -4.63 -15.27 9.42
N PRO A 80 -4.99 -14.49 10.44
CA PRO A 80 -6.23 -13.75 10.44
C PRO A 80 -6.16 -12.54 9.50
N VAL A 81 -7.01 -12.54 8.46
CA VAL A 81 -7.19 -11.41 7.54
C VAL A 81 -8.60 -10.82 7.65
N ASN A 82 -9.34 -11.14 8.72
CA ASN A 82 -10.76 -10.82 8.90
C ASN A 82 -11.02 -9.50 9.65
N GLY A 83 -10.06 -8.56 9.65
CA GLY A 83 -10.11 -7.30 10.40
C GLY A 83 -11.43 -6.55 10.31
#